data_AF-K5DHE9-F1
#
_entry.id   AF-K5DHE9-F1
#
_cell.length_a   1.000
_cell.length_b   1.000
_cell.length_c   1.000
_cell.angle_alpha   90.00
_cell.angle_beta   90.00
_cell.angle_gamma   90.00
#
_symmetry.space_group_name_H-M   'P 1'
#
loop_
_entity.id
_entity.type
_entity.pdbx_description
1 polymer ?
#
loop_
_entity_poly.entity_id
_entity_poly.type
_entity_poly.pdbx_seq_one_letter_code
_entity_poly.pdbx_strand_id
1 'polypeptide(L)'
;MALSEDEIFTKVQEALVDALGVDDDETTRDATLVGDLGAESIDFLDIVFKLEKAFDIQIPREELSPEDILTNSQYVQDGVVTADGMAELKKRMPWADLSKFQENPRVQDFGNLLTVGDLCNYVDSKVNQ
;
A
#
# COMPACT_ATOMS: atom_id res chain seq x y z
N MET A 1 3.21 -24.54 3.02
CA MET A 1 4.24 -24.33 1.98
C MET A 1 4.40 -22.84 1.89
N ALA A 2 5.61 -22.30 2.07
CA ALA A 2 5.84 -20.87 1.91
C ALA A 2 5.60 -20.51 0.44
N LEU A 3 4.87 -19.44 0.16
CA LEU A 3 4.78 -18.92 -1.20
C LEU A 3 6.10 -18.23 -1.54
N SER A 4 6.57 -18.43 -2.76
CA SER A 4 7.75 -17.71 -3.27
C SER A 4 7.41 -16.26 -3.63
N GLU A 5 8.40 -15.36 -3.60
CA GLU A 5 8.21 -13.95 -3.98
C GLU A 5 7.61 -13.79 -5.38
N ASP A 6 8.01 -14.64 -6.34
CA ASP A 6 7.43 -14.65 -7.69
C ASP A 6 5.95 -15.05 -7.68
N GLU A 7 5.56 -16.07 -6.91
CA GLU A 7 4.15 -16.45 -6.79
C GLU A 7 3.31 -15.38 -6.10
N ILE A 8 3.87 -14.70 -5.10
CA ILE A 8 3.22 -13.57 -4.43
C ILE A 8 3.05 -12.44 -5.44
N PHE A 9 4.10 -12.08 -6.17
CA PHE A 9 4.05 -11.03 -7.17
C PHE A 9 2.99 -11.31 -8.24
N THR A 10 2.97 -12.52 -8.83
CA THR A 10 1.96 -12.88 -9.84
C THR A 10 0.54 -12.74 -9.30
N LYS A 11 0.27 -13.25 -8.09
CA LYS A 11 -1.06 -13.14 -7.49
C LYS A 11 -1.45 -11.71 -7.12
N VAL A 12 -0.50 -10.91 -6.61
CA VAL A 12 -0.71 -9.49 -6.33
C VAL A 12 -0.99 -8.75 -7.63
N GLN A 13 -0.23 -9.01 -8.67
CA GLN A 13 -0.42 -8.45 -10.00
C GLN A 13 -1.81 -8.76 -10.54
N GLU A 14 -2.25 -10.02 -10.51
CA GLU A 14 -3.60 -10.42 -10.91
C GLU A 14 -4.68 -9.69 -10.09
N ALA A 15 -4.49 -9.55 -8.79
CA ALA A 15 -5.42 -8.84 -7.92
C ALA A 15 -5.51 -7.34 -8.25
N LEU A 16 -4.38 -6.70 -8.58
CA LEU A 16 -4.31 -5.30 -8.98
C LEU A 16 -4.94 -5.06 -10.34
N VAL A 17 -4.63 -5.91 -11.33
CA VAL A 17 -5.25 -5.88 -12.67
C VAL A 17 -6.77 -6.00 -12.58
N ASP A 18 -7.27 -6.91 -11.75
CA ASP A 18 -8.72 -7.13 -11.58
C ASP A 18 -9.40 -6.03 -10.75
N ALA A 19 -8.68 -5.40 -9.81
CA ALA A 19 -9.20 -4.31 -8.99
C ALA A 19 -9.21 -2.96 -9.74
N LEU A 20 -8.11 -2.64 -10.44
CA LEU A 20 -7.89 -1.33 -11.09
C LEU A 20 -8.25 -1.34 -12.58
N GLY A 21 -8.38 -2.51 -13.21
CA GLY A 21 -8.61 -2.62 -14.64
C GLY A 21 -7.42 -2.18 -15.50
N VAL A 22 -6.20 -2.26 -14.95
CA VAL A 22 -4.92 -1.94 -15.62
C VAL A 22 -4.32 -3.17 -16.30
N ASP A 23 -3.38 -2.98 -17.22
CA ASP A 23 -2.68 -4.08 -17.88
C ASP A 23 -1.58 -4.69 -16.98
N ASP A 24 -1.30 -6.00 -17.16
CA ASP A 24 -0.25 -6.68 -16.40
C ASP A 24 1.15 -6.09 -16.68
N ASP A 25 1.38 -5.62 -17.91
CA ASP A 25 2.59 -4.91 -18.33
C ASP A 25 2.82 -3.60 -17.56
N GLU A 26 1.75 -2.92 -17.11
CA GLU A 26 1.85 -1.67 -16.33
C GLU A 26 2.13 -1.97 -14.84
N THR A 27 1.71 -3.15 -14.38
CA THR A 27 1.74 -3.56 -12.96
C THR A 27 3.11 -4.12 -12.58
N THR A 28 4.16 -3.31 -12.77
CA THR A 28 5.55 -3.65 -12.41
C THR A 28 5.81 -3.45 -10.93
N ARG A 29 6.85 -4.11 -10.36
CA ARG A 29 7.20 -3.98 -8.93
C ARG A 29 7.47 -2.54 -8.50
N ASP A 30 8.02 -1.72 -9.39
CA ASP A 30 8.34 -0.31 -9.12
C ASP A 30 7.16 0.64 -9.41
N ALA A 31 6.08 0.15 -10.02
CA ALA A 31 4.90 0.96 -10.32
C ALA A 31 4.22 1.41 -9.03
N THR A 32 3.90 2.69 -8.96
CA THR A 32 3.17 3.30 -7.86
C THR A 32 1.67 3.08 -8.04
N LEU A 33 0.98 2.69 -6.96
CA LEU A 33 -0.44 2.38 -7.01
C LEU A 33 -1.27 3.59 -7.48
N VAL A 34 -1.00 4.78 -6.95
CA VAL A 34 -1.75 5.99 -7.32
C VAL A 34 -1.12 6.73 -8.51
N GLY A 35 0.21 6.78 -8.58
CA GLY A 35 0.91 7.59 -9.58
C GLY A 35 0.96 6.95 -10.96
N ASP A 36 1.26 5.66 -11.03
CA ASP A 36 1.38 4.91 -12.28
C ASP A 36 0.09 4.15 -12.61
N LEU A 37 -0.50 3.45 -11.62
CA LEU A 37 -1.71 2.64 -11.83
C LEU A 37 -3.02 3.42 -11.64
N GLY A 38 -2.96 4.67 -11.17
CA GLY A 38 -4.13 5.54 -11.04
C GLY A 38 -5.13 5.13 -9.95
N ALA A 39 -4.72 4.33 -8.96
CA ALA A 39 -5.59 3.91 -7.87
C ALA A 39 -6.12 5.10 -7.06
N GLU A 40 -7.41 5.07 -6.74
CA GLU A 40 -8.08 6.01 -5.85
C GLU A 40 -8.39 5.36 -4.49
N SER A 41 -8.82 6.16 -3.50
CA SER A 41 -9.16 5.69 -2.15
C SER A 41 -10.18 4.54 -2.14
N ILE A 42 -11.08 4.47 -3.14
CA ILE A 42 -12.06 3.39 -3.27
C ILE A 42 -11.41 2.10 -3.76
N ASP A 43 -10.45 2.19 -4.68
CA ASP A 43 -9.80 1.02 -5.26
C ASP A 43 -8.96 0.28 -4.23
N PHE A 44 -8.39 0.98 -3.25
CA PHE A 44 -7.72 0.33 -2.13
C PHE A 44 -8.62 -0.67 -1.39
N LEU A 45 -9.93 -0.42 -1.31
CA LEU A 45 -10.87 -1.37 -0.71
C LEU A 45 -11.03 -2.64 -1.53
N ASP A 46 -11.11 -2.49 -2.86
CA ASP A 46 -11.18 -3.62 -3.77
C ASP A 46 -9.86 -4.40 -3.78
N ILE A 47 -8.71 -3.72 -3.82
CA ILE A 47 -7.37 -4.34 -3.73
C ILE A 47 -7.26 -5.17 -2.45
N VAL A 48 -7.57 -4.59 -1.29
CA VAL A 48 -7.58 -5.31 0.01
C VAL A 48 -8.42 -6.58 -0.11
N PHE A 49 -9.66 -6.45 -0.57
CA PHE A 49 -10.59 -7.57 -0.64
C PHE A 49 -10.11 -8.67 -1.61
N LYS A 50 -9.52 -8.30 -2.75
CA LYS A 50 -8.97 -9.25 -3.73
C LYS A 50 -7.76 -10.00 -3.14
N LEU A 51 -6.86 -9.28 -2.47
CA LEU A 51 -5.69 -9.88 -1.82
C LEU A 51 -6.08 -10.82 -0.67
N GLU A 52 -6.98 -10.39 0.22
CA GLU A 52 -7.51 -11.23 1.30
C GLU A 52 -8.06 -12.54 0.75
N LYS A 53 -8.83 -12.48 -0.35
CA LYS A 53 -9.38 -13.67 -1.01
C LYS A 53 -8.33 -14.52 -1.74
N ALA A 54 -7.34 -13.90 -2.37
CA ALA A 54 -6.31 -14.59 -3.17
C ALA A 54 -5.29 -15.36 -2.31
N PHE A 55 -5.04 -14.84 -1.11
CA PHE A 55 -4.06 -15.37 -0.16
C PHE A 55 -4.68 -15.99 1.10
N ASP A 56 -6.01 -15.90 1.26
CA ASP A 56 -6.74 -16.35 2.46
C ASP A 56 -6.20 -15.69 3.75
N ILE A 57 -5.92 -14.39 3.66
CA ILE A 57 -5.38 -13.57 4.77
C ILE A 57 -6.38 -12.50 5.19
N GLN A 58 -6.15 -11.92 6.37
CA GLN A 58 -6.85 -10.71 6.82
C GLN A 58 -5.93 -9.51 6.78
N ILE A 59 -6.36 -8.46 6.09
CA ILE A 59 -5.60 -7.24 5.86
C ILE A 59 -6.39 -6.07 6.46
N PRO A 60 -5.93 -5.50 7.60
CA PRO A 60 -6.59 -4.32 8.14
C PRO A 60 -6.42 -3.16 7.17
N ARG A 61 -7.52 -2.45 6.86
CA ARG A 61 -7.48 -1.22 6.05
C ARG A 61 -6.48 -0.22 6.61
N GLU A 62 -6.37 -0.13 7.93
CA GLU A 62 -5.46 0.77 8.65
C GLU A 62 -3.98 0.49 8.38
N GLU A 63 -3.65 -0.74 7.98
CA GLU A 63 -2.28 -1.11 7.60
C GLU A 63 -1.99 -0.62 6.19
N LEU A 64 -2.89 -0.77 5.20
CA LEU A 64 -2.66 -0.31 3.82
C LEU A 64 -2.97 1.18 3.57
N SER A 65 -4.02 1.70 4.21
CA SER A 65 -4.50 3.07 4.06
C SER A 65 -4.83 3.64 5.45
N PRO A 66 -3.82 4.23 6.14
CA PRO A 66 -3.97 4.81 7.47
C PRO A 66 -4.67 6.17 7.41
N GLU A 67 -5.88 6.22 6.85
CA GLU A 67 -6.68 7.44 6.73
C GLU A 67 -6.93 8.10 8.09
N ASP A 68 -7.02 7.34 9.17
CA ASP A 68 -7.15 7.88 10.52
C ASP A 68 -5.90 8.66 10.98
N ILE A 69 -4.74 8.41 10.38
CA ILE A 69 -3.54 9.23 10.59
C ILE A 69 -3.57 10.43 9.64
N LEU A 70 -3.83 10.16 8.35
CA LEU A 70 -3.76 11.17 7.28
C LEU A 70 -4.88 12.22 7.32
N THR A 71 -5.98 11.97 8.01
CA THR A 71 -7.11 12.90 8.16
C THR A 71 -7.17 13.54 9.56
N ASN A 72 -6.34 13.08 10.49
CA ASN A 72 -6.40 13.51 11.88
C ASN A 72 -5.55 14.76 12.11
N SER A 73 -6.17 15.80 12.65
CA SER A 73 -5.53 17.09 12.91
C SER A 73 -4.37 17.04 13.92
N GLN A 74 -4.26 15.98 14.71
CA GLN A 74 -3.11 15.72 15.59
C GLN A 74 -1.86 15.34 14.79
N TYR A 75 -2.06 14.56 13.72
CA TYR A 75 -0.98 13.99 12.91
C TYR A 75 -0.77 14.74 11.59
N VAL A 76 -1.72 15.59 11.19
CA VAL A 76 -1.65 16.37 9.95
C VAL A 76 -1.93 17.84 10.22
N GLN A 77 -1.02 18.70 9.77
CA GLN A 77 -1.12 20.15 9.83
C GLN A 77 -0.85 20.74 8.45
N ASP A 78 -1.76 21.59 7.95
CA ASP A 78 -1.63 22.24 6.65
C ASP A 78 -1.42 21.25 5.46
N GLY A 79 -2.03 20.07 5.56
CA GLY A 79 -1.89 18.98 4.58
C GLY A 79 -0.53 18.27 4.60
N VAL A 80 0.25 18.49 5.65
CA VAL A 80 1.56 17.87 5.90
C VAL A 80 1.47 16.98 7.13
N VAL A 81 1.97 15.75 7.04
CA VAL A 81 2.07 14.83 8.17
C VAL A 81 3.18 15.33 9.11
N THR A 82 2.83 15.46 10.39
CA THR A 82 3.72 15.91 11.46
C THR A 82 4.72 14.81 11.84
N ALA A 83 5.72 15.15 12.66
CA ALA A 83 6.70 14.17 13.15
C ALA A 83 6.02 13.00 13.91
N ASP A 84 5.00 13.28 14.72
CA ASP A 84 4.21 12.27 15.42
C ASP A 84 3.43 11.39 14.43
N GLY A 85 2.81 11.98 13.41
CA GLY A 85 2.12 11.23 12.36
C GLY A 85 3.07 10.31 11.60
N MET A 86 4.26 10.79 11.26
CA MET A 86 5.31 10.02 10.59
C MET A 86 5.79 8.84 11.46
N ALA A 87 5.92 9.03 12.77
CA ALA A 87 6.29 7.96 13.69
C ALA A 87 5.22 6.86 13.72
N GLU A 88 3.95 7.24 13.74
CA GLU A 88 2.84 6.29 13.74
C GLU A 88 2.71 5.56 12.40
N LEU A 89 2.88 6.26 11.27
CA LEU A 89 2.91 5.63 9.93
C LEU A 89 4.00 4.56 9.83
N LYS A 90 5.23 4.88 10.27
CA LYS A 90 6.35 3.93 10.27
C LYS A 90 6.10 2.71 11.15
N LYS A 91 5.38 2.90 12.25
CA LYS A 91 5.04 1.82 13.18
C LYS A 91 3.98 0.89 12.59
N ARG A 92 3.00 1.43 11.87
CA ARG A 92 1.93 0.64 11.23
C ARG A 92 2.38 -0.02 9.93
N MET A 93 3.24 0.66 9.17
CA MET A 93 3.72 0.19 7.87
C MET A 93 5.24 0.04 7.89
N PRO A 94 5.81 -0.87 8.70
CA PRO A 94 7.24 -1.18 8.64
C PRO A 94 7.63 -1.83 7.30
N TRP A 95 6.64 -2.29 6.54
CA TRP A 95 6.77 -2.93 5.23
C TRP A 95 6.88 -1.92 4.07
N ALA A 96 6.52 -0.64 4.26
CA ALA A 96 6.56 0.39 3.22
C ALA A 96 7.79 1.29 3.35
N ASP A 97 8.43 1.65 2.23
CA ASP A 97 9.51 2.65 2.24
C ASP A 97 8.95 4.08 2.35
N LEU A 98 8.92 4.61 3.57
CA LEU A 98 8.51 6.00 3.84
C LEU A 98 9.69 6.99 3.78
N SER A 99 10.85 6.57 3.27
CA SER A 99 12.07 7.39 3.27
C SER A 99 11.90 8.65 2.44
N LYS A 100 11.39 8.50 1.20
CA LYS A 100 11.06 9.64 0.32
C LYS A 100 9.94 10.51 0.86
N PHE A 101 8.95 9.89 1.50
CA PHE A 101 7.85 10.62 2.12
C PHE A 101 8.31 11.52 3.25
N GLN A 102 9.28 11.06 4.05
CA GLN A 102 9.81 11.84 5.15
C GLN A 102 10.45 13.16 4.66
N GLU A 103 10.96 13.22 3.43
CA GLU A 103 11.52 14.45 2.86
C GLU A 103 10.44 15.46 2.50
N ASN A 104 9.28 15.00 2.02
CA ASN A 104 8.12 15.84 1.71
C ASN A 104 6.81 15.14 2.17
N PRO A 105 6.45 15.23 3.45
CA PRO A 105 5.38 14.41 4.04
C PRO A 105 4.00 15.02 3.76
N ARG A 106 3.65 15.21 2.49
CA ARG A 106 2.35 15.76 2.07
C ARG A 106 1.32 14.65 1.97
N VAL A 107 0.18 14.80 2.60
CA VAL A 107 -0.89 13.78 2.56
C VAL A 107 -1.28 13.39 1.13
N GLN A 108 -1.26 14.34 0.20
CA GLN A 108 -1.54 14.11 -1.22
C GLN A 108 -0.50 13.22 -1.91
N ASP A 109 0.75 13.27 -1.46
CA ASP A 109 1.84 12.46 -2.03
C ASP A 109 1.86 11.05 -1.45
N PHE A 110 1.13 10.80 -0.35
CA PHE A 110 1.14 9.51 0.35
C PHE A 110 0.71 8.34 -0.56
N GLY A 111 -0.35 8.54 -1.36
CA GLY A 111 -0.81 7.53 -2.30
C GLY A 111 0.24 7.13 -3.35
N ASN A 112 1.07 8.08 -3.76
CA ASN A 112 2.12 7.86 -4.76
C ASN A 112 3.37 7.16 -4.20
N LEU A 113 3.41 6.87 -2.90
CA LEU A 113 4.54 6.17 -2.29
C LEU A 113 4.44 4.66 -2.44
N LEU A 114 3.22 4.14 -2.34
CA LEU A 114 2.99 2.71 -2.28
C LEU A 114 3.22 2.12 -3.65
N THR A 115 4.19 1.23 -3.75
CA THR A 115 4.46 0.49 -4.98
C THR A 115 3.82 -0.90 -4.94
N VAL A 116 3.70 -1.53 -6.11
CA VAL A 116 3.34 -2.95 -6.21
C VAL A 116 4.32 -3.82 -5.41
N GLY A 117 5.60 -3.46 -5.40
CA GLY A 117 6.65 -4.13 -4.63
C GLY A 117 6.42 -4.04 -3.12
N ASP A 118 6.05 -2.88 -2.59
CA ASP A 118 5.71 -2.73 -1.18
C ASP A 118 4.51 -3.61 -0.79
N LEU A 119 3.51 -3.70 -1.66
CA LEU A 119 2.35 -4.55 -1.46
C LEU A 119 2.71 -6.05 -1.46
N CYS A 120 3.65 -6.46 -2.33
CA CYS A 120 4.18 -7.81 -2.32
C CYS A 120 4.93 -8.12 -1.02
N ASN A 121 5.77 -7.21 -0.55
CA ASN A 121 6.49 -7.34 0.73
C ASN A 121 5.51 -7.44 1.90
N TYR A 122 4.44 -6.64 1.87
CA TYR A 122 3.38 -6.71 2.86
C TYR A 122 2.71 -8.09 2.88
N VAL A 123 2.27 -8.58 1.71
CA VAL A 123 1.61 -9.88 1.61
C VAL A 123 2.56 -11.01 2.03
N ASP A 124 3.82 -10.98 1.58
CA ASP A 124 4.87 -11.90 2.04
C ASP A 124 4.97 -11.93 3.56
N SER A 125 5.01 -10.75 4.17
CA SER A 125 5.04 -10.59 5.62
C SER A 125 3.78 -11.07 6.33
N LYS A 126 2.69 -11.44 5.65
CA LYS A 126 1.47 -12.03 6.24
C LYS A 126 1.35 -13.53 5.95
N VAL A 127 1.72 -13.97 4.75
CA VAL A 127 1.57 -15.37 4.32
C VAL A 127 2.72 -16.26 4.81
N ASN A 128 3.91 -15.69 5.02
CA ASN A 128 5.11 -16.41 5.43
C ASN A 128 5.46 -16.20 6.93
N GLN A 129 4.49 -15.79 7.77
CA GLN A 129 4.65 -15.69 9.23
C GLN A 129 4.50 -17.02 9.98
#